data_AF-A0A8J6ZQJ4-F1
#
_entry.id   AF-A0A8J6ZQJ4-F1
#
_cell.length_a   1.000
_cell.length_b   1.000
_cell.length_c   1.000
_cell.angle_alpha   90.00
_cell.angle_beta   90.00
_cell.angle_gamma   90.00
#
_symmetry.space_group_name_H-M   'P 1'
#
loop_
_entity.id
_entity.type
_entity.pdbx_description
1 polymer ?
#
loop_
_entity_poly.entity_id
_entity_poly.type
_entity_poly.pdbx_seq_one_letter_code
_entity_poly.pdbx_strand_id
1 'polypeptide(L)'
;MSKSIFELVDQLPTSGLTVSLLNSLDFVAPGQWQNTVGFVNTIKAVTLETDEDLIQQIGERAIYLFNDKSQGYQTALWLYQTVDNTDKALGAAALANKVGEKIPLLGFLNSVTPKPDKAQTIDLTLKLVAELVAFCQINGIPGDSIGDFVASLGEYSGESLIRMVALVCVDGLIPLGPDFISKAISGLNQTNPQELE
;
A
#
# COMPACT_ATOMS: atom_id res chain seq x y z
N MET A 1 -16.79 -0.19 -14.82
CA MET A 1 -15.97 -1.41 -14.94
C MET A 1 -14.67 -1.15 -14.21
N SER A 2 -14.16 -2.10 -13.43
CA SER A 2 -12.78 -2.01 -12.94
C SER A 2 -11.83 -1.96 -14.13
N LYS A 3 -10.74 -1.18 -14.03
CA LYS A 3 -9.70 -1.16 -15.07
C LYS A 3 -9.11 -2.56 -15.24
N SER A 4 -8.69 -2.90 -16.45
CA SER A 4 -7.99 -4.17 -16.68
C SER A 4 -6.61 -4.16 -16.02
N ILE A 5 -6.06 -5.34 -15.73
CA ILE A 5 -4.71 -5.43 -15.12
C ILE A 5 -3.63 -4.81 -16.01
N PHE A 6 -3.72 -4.98 -17.33
CA PHE A 6 -2.74 -4.39 -18.24
C PHE A 6 -2.82 -2.86 -18.23
N GLU A 7 -4.03 -2.27 -18.24
CA GLU A 7 -4.19 -0.82 -18.12
C GLU A 7 -3.60 -0.27 -16.82
N LEU A 8 -3.78 -0.99 -15.72
CA LEU A 8 -3.26 -0.60 -14.41
C LEU A 8 -1.73 -0.60 -14.39
N VAL A 9 -1.11 -1.64 -14.94
CA VAL A 9 0.36 -1.79 -14.97
C VAL A 9 1.00 -0.84 -16.00
N ASP A 10 0.34 -0.61 -17.13
CA ASP A 10 0.81 0.34 -18.17
C ASP A 10 0.73 1.79 -17.70
N GLN A 11 -0.17 2.10 -16.76
CA GLN A 11 -0.36 3.46 -16.21
C GLN A 11 0.48 3.72 -14.95
N LEU A 12 1.34 2.80 -14.54
CA LEU A 12 2.23 3.03 -13.40
C LEU A 12 3.16 4.23 -13.67
N PRO A 13 3.47 5.04 -12.64
CA PRO A 13 4.31 6.22 -12.80
C PRO A 13 5.75 5.84 -13.12
N THR A 14 6.31 6.43 -14.18
CA THR A 14 7.73 6.24 -14.55
C THR A 14 8.68 7.15 -13.77
N SER A 15 8.16 8.21 -13.14
CA SER A 15 8.92 9.20 -12.37
C SER A 15 8.01 9.91 -11.35
N GLY A 16 8.59 10.75 -10.51
CA GLY A 16 7.86 11.54 -9.50
C GLY A 16 8.35 11.26 -8.09
N LEU A 17 7.74 11.93 -7.10
CA LEU A 17 8.20 11.86 -5.71
C LEU A 17 8.18 10.44 -5.15
N THR A 18 7.10 9.69 -5.37
CA THR A 18 6.99 8.29 -4.93
C THR A 18 8.06 7.41 -5.56
N VAL A 19 8.29 7.53 -6.88
CA VAL A 19 9.33 6.77 -7.58
C VAL A 19 10.72 7.13 -7.04
N SER A 20 11.01 8.42 -6.83
CA SER A 20 12.28 8.86 -6.24
C SER A 20 12.47 8.36 -4.82
N LEU A 21 11.40 8.37 -4.01
CA LEU A 21 11.41 7.84 -2.64
C LEU A 21 11.69 6.34 -2.63
N LEU A 22 10.99 5.55 -3.45
CA LEU A 22 11.21 4.10 -3.52
C LEU A 22 12.65 3.78 -4.00
N ASN A 23 13.19 4.53 -4.96
CA ASN A 23 14.60 4.41 -5.35
C ASN A 23 15.55 4.72 -4.18
N SER A 24 15.21 5.69 -3.31
CA SER A 24 16.06 6.01 -2.16
C SER A 24 16.11 4.90 -1.10
N LEU A 25 15.11 4.02 -1.05
CA LEU A 25 15.08 2.86 -0.16
C LEU A 25 16.05 1.76 -0.57
N ASP A 26 16.69 1.86 -1.75
CA ASP A 26 17.75 0.96 -2.18
C ASP A 26 18.92 0.91 -1.17
N PHE A 27 19.16 2.00 -0.44
CA PHE A 27 20.14 2.00 0.67
C PHE A 27 19.78 1.00 1.79
N VAL A 28 18.49 0.79 2.05
CA VAL A 28 18.00 -0.10 3.12
C VAL A 28 17.77 -1.52 2.60
N ALA A 29 17.27 -1.65 1.37
CA ALA A 29 16.95 -2.92 0.73
C ALA A 29 17.50 -2.96 -0.71
N PRO A 30 18.82 -3.18 -0.86
CA PRO A 30 19.50 -3.03 -2.15
C PRO A 30 19.00 -4.01 -3.21
N GLY A 31 18.74 -3.50 -4.41
CA GLY A 31 18.36 -4.27 -5.59
C GLY A 31 16.97 -4.91 -5.52
N GLN A 32 16.18 -4.61 -4.49
CA GLN A 32 14.87 -5.22 -4.30
C GLN A 32 13.78 -4.60 -5.16
N TRP A 33 13.96 -3.40 -5.71
CA TRP A 33 12.96 -2.79 -6.56
C TRP A 33 13.57 -2.07 -7.74
N GLN A 34 12.88 -2.21 -8.87
CA GLN A 34 13.13 -1.48 -10.09
C GLN A 34 11.80 -0.95 -10.60
N ASN A 35 11.80 0.26 -11.17
CA ASN A 35 10.58 0.86 -11.71
C ASN A 35 10.17 0.25 -13.06
N THR A 36 9.76 -1.02 -13.05
CA THR A 36 9.28 -1.73 -14.24
C THR A 36 7.85 -1.30 -14.54
N VAL A 37 7.66 -0.55 -15.62
CA VAL A 37 6.36 -0.07 -16.09
C VAL A 37 5.99 -0.74 -17.40
N GLY A 38 4.74 -1.15 -17.52
CA GLY A 38 4.19 -1.79 -18.72
C GLY A 38 3.97 -3.29 -18.54
N PHE A 39 2.79 -3.78 -18.88
CA PHE A 39 2.37 -5.16 -18.64
C PHE A 39 3.29 -6.18 -19.31
N VAL A 40 3.64 -5.96 -20.57
CA VAL A 40 4.60 -6.78 -21.31
C VAL A 40 6.02 -6.67 -20.73
N ASN A 41 6.42 -5.47 -20.30
CA ASN A 41 7.74 -5.27 -19.69
C ASN A 41 7.84 -6.01 -18.36
N THR A 42 6.77 -6.04 -17.56
CA THR A 42 6.70 -6.82 -16.32
C THR A 42 6.83 -8.32 -16.61
N ILE A 43 6.13 -8.84 -17.62
CA ILE A 43 6.28 -10.24 -18.02
C ILE A 43 7.73 -10.54 -18.37
N LYS A 44 8.34 -9.75 -19.28
CA LYS A 44 9.74 -9.90 -19.69
C LYS A 44 10.70 -9.82 -18.49
N ALA A 45 10.48 -8.91 -17.55
CA ALA A 45 11.34 -8.74 -16.39
C ALA A 45 11.26 -9.92 -15.41
N VAL A 46 10.05 -10.45 -15.17
CA VAL A 46 9.84 -11.54 -14.21
C VAL A 46 10.22 -12.90 -14.79
N THR A 47 9.87 -13.16 -16.05
CA THR A 47 10.08 -14.48 -16.68
C THR A 47 11.39 -14.58 -17.44
N LEU A 48 12.03 -13.44 -17.76
CA LEU A 48 13.20 -13.32 -18.64
C LEU A 48 12.94 -13.84 -20.06
N GLU A 49 11.66 -13.97 -20.44
CA GLU A 49 11.26 -14.47 -21.75
C GLU A 49 11.45 -13.40 -22.84
N THR A 50 11.80 -13.87 -24.04
CA THR A 50 11.97 -13.01 -25.22
C THR A 50 11.13 -13.46 -26.41
N ASP A 51 10.58 -14.68 -26.38
CA ASP A 51 9.61 -15.16 -27.37
C ASP A 51 8.26 -14.45 -27.20
N GLU A 52 7.87 -13.69 -28.23
CA GLU A 52 6.64 -12.89 -28.21
C GLU A 52 5.36 -13.74 -28.13
N ASP A 53 5.34 -14.95 -28.72
CA ASP A 53 4.18 -15.84 -28.65
C ASP A 53 4.01 -16.41 -27.23
N LEU A 54 5.12 -16.71 -26.55
CA LEU A 54 5.07 -17.17 -25.16
C LEU A 54 4.72 -16.02 -24.20
N ILE A 55 5.24 -14.82 -24.43
CA ILE A 55 4.89 -13.62 -23.67
C ILE A 55 3.39 -13.33 -23.78
N GLN A 56 2.82 -13.45 -24.97
CA GLN A 56 1.38 -13.29 -25.18
C GLN A 56 0.58 -14.32 -24.37
N GLN A 57 0.96 -15.60 -24.42
CA GLN A 57 0.28 -16.66 -23.67
C GLN A 57 0.35 -16.42 -22.15
N ILE A 58 1.49 -15.98 -21.64
CA ILE A 58 1.64 -15.60 -20.22
C ILE A 58 0.73 -14.42 -19.89
N GLY A 59 0.67 -13.41 -20.75
CA GLY A 59 -0.20 -12.25 -20.59
C GLY A 59 -1.69 -12.62 -20.55
N GLU A 60 -2.14 -13.47 -21.47
CA GLU A 60 -3.51 -13.99 -21.50
C GLU A 60 -3.83 -14.78 -20.23
N ARG A 61 -2.90 -15.63 -19.76
CA ARG A 61 -3.05 -16.37 -18.52
C ARG A 61 -3.12 -15.45 -17.30
N ALA A 62 -2.29 -14.42 -17.24
CA ALA A 62 -2.31 -13.43 -16.17
C ALA A 62 -3.63 -12.64 -16.14
N ILE A 63 -4.16 -12.24 -17.30
CA ILE A 63 -5.48 -11.61 -17.42
C ILE A 63 -6.58 -12.57 -16.93
N TYR A 64 -6.53 -13.84 -17.33
CA TYR A 64 -7.48 -14.85 -16.85
C TYR A 64 -7.44 -14.97 -15.32
N LEU A 65 -6.25 -15.17 -14.74
CA LEU A 65 -6.08 -15.34 -13.30
C LEU A 65 -6.51 -14.10 -12.52
N PHE A 66 -6.20 -12.90 -13.01
CA PHE A 66 -6.63 -11.65 -12.39
C PHE A 66 -8.16 -11.51 -12.35
N ASN A 67 -8.86 -12.00 -13.36
CA ASN A 67 -10.33 -11.94 -13.44
C ASN A 67 -11.04 -13.09 -12.72
N ASP A 68 -10.32 -14.14 -12.34
CA ASP A 68 -10.86 -15.22 -11.54
C ASP A 68 -10.97 -14.77 -10.07
N LYS A 69 -12.22 -14.58 -9.61
CA LYS A 69 -12.52 -14.13 -8.24
C LYS A 69 -12.01 -15.08 -7.17
N SER A 70 -11.80 -16.37 -7.49
CA SER A 70 -11.24 -17.33 -6.52
C SER A 70 -9.76 -17.08 -6.20
N GLN A 71 -9.07 -16.27 -7.02
CA GLN A 71 -7.64 -15.97 -6.86
C GLN A 71 -7.35 -14.76 -5.96
N GLY A 72 -8.37 -13.97 -5.58
CA GLY A 72 -8.21 -12.85 -4.64
C GLY A 72 -7.48 -11.60 -5.17
N TYR A 73 -6.87 -11.61 -6.35
CA TYR A 73 -6.06 -10.48 -6.88
C TYR A 73 -6.84 -9.16 -6.99
N GLN A 74 -8.06 -9.18 -7.51
CA GLN A 74 -8.90 -7.98 -7.61
C GLN A 74 -9.28 -7.44 -6.23
N THR A 75 -9.55 -8.32 -5.27
CA THR A 75 -9.86 -7.94 -3.88
C THR A 75 -8.65 -7.28 -3.23
N ALA A 76 -7.46 -7.87 -3.37
CA ALA A 76 -6.23 -7.30 -2.86
C ALA A 76 -5.94 -5.91 -3.46
N LEU A 77 -6.06 -5.76 -4.79
CA LEU A 77 -5.89 -4.46 -5.43
C LEU A 77 -6.92 -3.43 -4.93
N TRP A 78 -8.18 -3.84 -4.78
CA TRP A 78 -9.23 -2.98 -4.27
C TRP A 78 -8.94 -2.51 -2.83
N LEU A 79 -8.41 -3.37 -1.97
CA LEU A 79 -7.99 -3.01 -0.61
C LEU A 79 -6.92 -1.90 -0.64
N TYR A 80 -5.86 -2.08 -1.42
CA TYR A 80 -4.79 -1.07 -1.54
C TYR A 80 -5.29 0.26 -2.09
N GLN A 81 -6.12 0.24 -3.13
CA GLN A 81 -6.70 1.45 -3.71
C GLN A 81 -7.65 2.15 -2.73
N THR A 82 -8.38 1.39 -1.91
CA THR A 82 -9.30 1.96 -0.93
C THR A 82 -8.54 2.70 0.18
N VAL A 83 -7.45 2.12 0.68
CA VAL A 83 -6.58 2.79 1.65
C VAL A 83 -5.96 4.06 1.04
N ASP A 84 -5.36 3.97 -0.15
CA ASP A 84 -4.74 5.13 -0.83
C ASP A 84 -5.73 6.29 -1.10
N ASN A 85 -6.97 5.97 -1.51
CA ASN A 85 -8.00 6.99 -1.71
C ASN A 85 -8.43 7.65 -0.38
N THR A 86 -8.46 6.88 0.70
CA THR A 86 -8.79 7.38 2.04
C THR A 86 -7.70 8.34 2.52
N ASP A 87 -6.42 7.98 2.34
CA ASP A 87 -5.28 8.84 2.69
C ASP A 87 -5.30 10.17 1.94
N LYS A 88 -5.58 10.13 0.63
CA LYS A 88 -5.71 11.35 -0.19
C LYS A 88 -6.84 12.24 0.30
N ALA A 89 -7.98 11.67 0.65
CA ALA A 89 -9.12 12.41 1.16
C ALA A 89 -8.80 13.05 2.53
N LEU A 90 -8.19 12.29 3.45
CA LEU A 90 -7.75 12.78 4.76
C LEU A 90 -6.69 13.89 4.63
N GLY A 91 -5.70 13.71 3.75
CA GLY A 91 -4.68 14.70 3.46
C GLY A 91 -5.26 16.00 2.89
N ALA A 92 -6.22 15.89 1.96
CA ALA A 92 -6.93 17.06 1.41
C ALA A 92 -7.76 17.77 2.49
N ALA A 93 -8.44 17.04 3.35
CA ALA A 93 -9.20 17.60 4.47
C ALA A 93 -8.28 18.33 5.48
N ALA A 94 -7.12 17.75 5.81
CA ALA A 94 -6.14 18.37 6.71
C ALA A 94 -5.53 19.65 6.10
N LEU A 95 -5.24 19.66 4.80
CA LEU A 95 -4.79 20.87 4.10
C LEU A 95 -5.85 21.96 4.07
N ALA A 96 -7.11 21.59 3.79
CA ALA A 96 -8.24 22.50 3.84
C ALA A 96 -8.43 23.09 5.24
N ASN A 97 -8.32 22.27 6.29
CA ASN A 97 -8.40 22.73 7.67
C ASN A 97 -7.24 23.69 8.03
N LYS A 98 -5.99 23.38 7.67
CA LYS A 98 -4.84 24.30 7.91
C LYS A 98 -4.94 25.64 7.18
N VAL A 99 -5.59 25.68 6.02
CA VAL A 99 -5.87 26.94 5.31
C VAL A 99 -7.05 27.67 5.96
N GLY A 100 -8.07 26.95 6.40
CA GLY A 100 -9.21 27.47 7.15
C GLY A 100 -8.84 28.04 8.53
N GLU A 101 -7.89 27.42 9.23
CA GLU A 101 -7.32 27.89 10.51
C GLU A 101 -6.64 29.27 10.39
N LYS A 102 -6.18 29.66 9.18
CA LYS A 102 -5.63 30.99 8.91
C LYS A 102 -6.70 32.07 8.72
N ILE A 103 -7.98 31.71 8.70
CA ILE A 103 -9.12 32.64 8.66
C ILE A 103 -9.78 32.62 10.05
N PRO A 104 -9.66 33.69 10.85
CA PRO A 104 -10.09 33.72 12.26
C PRO A 104 -11.57 33.40 12.52
N LEU A 105 -12.41 33.40 11.48
CA LEU A 105 -13.86 33.22 11.56
C LEU A 105 -14.31 31.75 11.47
N LEU A 106 -13.41 30.80 11.17
CA LEU A 106 -13.73 29.37 10.96
C LEU A 106 -13.17 28.43 12.04
N GLY A 107 -12.92 28.95 13.25
CA GLY A 107 -12.38 28.16 14.38
C GLY A 107 -13.25 26.98 14.86
N PHE A 108 -14.46 26.80 14.32
CA PHE A 108 -15.31 25.64 14.62
C PHE A 108 -14.90 24.36 13.84
N LEU A 109 -14.06 24.46 12.81
CA LEU A 109 -13.56 23.30 12.06
C LEU A 109 -12.42 22.55 12.79
N ASN A 110 -11.88 23.12 13.88
CA ASN A 110 -10.83 22.53 14.70
C ASN A 110 -11.22 21.23 15.43
N SER A 111 -12.48 20.78 15.35
CA SER A 111 -12.97 19.59 16.09
C SER A 111 -13.13 18.33 15.25
N VAL A 112 -12.85 18.37 13.93
CA VAL A 112 -13.12 17.22 13.03
C VAL A 112 -11.85 16.51 12.56
N THR A 113 -10.67 17.12 12.69
CA THR A 113 -9.39 16.48 12.31
C THR A 113 -8.69 15.87 13.52
N PRO A 114 -8.39 14.56 13.54
CA PRO A 114 -7.60 13.96 14.61
C PRO A 114 -6.23 14.65 14.74
N LYS A 115 -5.65 14.65 15.96
CA LYS A 115 -4.26 15.13 16.16
C LYS A 115 -3.32 14.40 15.19
N PRO A 116 -2.28 15.05 14.62
CA PRO A 116 -1.40 14.47 13.61
C PRO A 116 -0.87 13.07 13.96
N ASP A 117 -0.39 12.87 15.19
CA ASP A 117 0.07 11.56 15.68
C ASP A 117 -1.05 10.49 15.68
N LYS A 118 -2.29 10.86 16.03
CA LYS A 118 -3.44 9.93 16.03
C LYS A 118 -3.83 9.58 14.59
N ALA A 119 -3.91 10.58 13.70
CA ALA A 119 -4.21 10.35 12.29
C ALA A 119 -3.17 9.43 11.63
N GLN A 120 -1.89 9.67 11.88
CA GLN A 120 -0.81 8.83 11.34
C GLN A 120 -0.82 7.42 11.93
N THR A 121 -1.16 7.27 13.21
CA THR A 121 -1.29 5.94 13.83
C THR A 121 -2.44 5.14 13.21
N ILE A 122 -3.58 5.80 12.92
CA ILE A 122 -4.72 5.19 12.23
C ILE A 122 -4.32 4.80 10.80
N ASP A 123 -3.68 5.71 10.05
CA ASP A 123 -3.17 5.47 8.70
C ASP A 123 -2.26 4.23 8.64
N LEU A 124 -1.20 4.20 9.46
CA LEU A 124 -0.29 3.06 9.55
C LEU A 124 -1.03 1.77 9.89
N THR A 125 -1.99 1.84 10.81
CA THR A 125 -2.80 0.67 11.22
C THR A 125 -3.65 0.15 10.07
N LEU A 126 -4.32 1.02 9.32
CA LEU A 126 -5.14 0.65 8.18
C LEU A 126 -4.29 0.01 7.07
N LYS A 127 -3.11 0.57 6.78
CA LYS A 127 -2.15 0.00 5.81
C LYS A 127 -1.70 -1.40 6.23
N LEU A 128 -1.37 -1.61 7.50
CA LEU A 128 -0.98 -2.93 8.02
C LEU A 128 -2.11 -3.95 7.92
N VAL A 129 -3.34 -3.58 8.28
CA VAL A 129 -4.51 -4.47 8.16
C VAL A 129 -4.80 -4.78 6.69
N ALA A 130 -4.73 -3.79 5.81
CA ALA A 130 -4.94 -4.00 4.38
C ALA A 130 -3.89 -4.94 3.78
N GLU A 131 -2.61 -4.79 4.15
CA GLU A 131 -1.54 -5.70 3.72
C GLU A 131 -1.79 -7.14 4.22
N LEU A 132 -2.15 -7.32 5.49
CA LEU A 132 -2.49 -8.63 6.05
C LEU A 132 -3.65 -9.28 5.30
N VAL A 133 -4.74 -8.55 5.11
CA VAL A 133 -5.93 -9.08 4.42
C VAL A 133 -5.60 -9.38 2.96
N ALA A 134 -4.89 -8.49 2.26
CA ALA A 134 -4.47 -8.70 0.88
C ALA A 134 -3.53 -9.91 0.74
N PHE A 135 -2.59 -10.09 1.67
CA PHE A 135 -1.73 -11.27 1.73
C PHE A 135 -2.58 -12.55 1.85
N CYS A 136 -3.53 -12.58 2.79
CA CYS A 136 -4.40 -13.75 2.97
C CYS A 136 -5.27 -14.04 1.74
N GLN A 137 -5.70 -13.01 1.01
CA GLN A 137 -6.48 -13.18 -0.22
C GLN A 137 -5.65 -13.80 -1.36
N ILE A 138 -4.36 -13.50 -1.44
CA ILE A 138 -3.48 -13.96 -2.53
C ILE A 138 -2.83 -15.31 -2.19
N ASN A 139 -2.34 -15.47 -0.95
CA ASN A 139 -1.51 -16.60 -0.53
C ASN A 139 -2.24 -17.61 0.35
N GLY A 140 -3.49 -17.31 0.75
CA GLY A 140 -4.18 -18.05 1.80
C GLY A 140 -3.79 -17.57 3.20
N ILE A 141 -4.50 -18.05 4.22
CA ILE A 141 -4.26 -17.65 5.61
C ILE A 141 -2.94 -18.29 6.08
N PRO A 142 -1.94 -17.49 6.51
CA PRO A 142 -0.73 -18.04 7.09
C PRO A 142 -1.05 -18.56 8.50
N GLY A 143 -1.13 -19.88 8.65
CA GLY A 143 -1.36 -20.52 9.94
C GLY A 143 -2.63 -20.04 10.67
N ASP A 144 -2.56 -19.99 12.00
CA ASP A 144 -3.69 -19.66 12.88
C ASP A 144 -3.45 -18.39 13.72
N SER A 145 -2.31 -17.70 13.53
CA SER A 145 -1.90 -16.58 14.39
C SER A 145 -1.26 -15.39 13.64
N ILE A 146 -1.25 -14.22 14.29
CA ILE A 146 -0.52 -13.02 13.80
C ILE A 146 0.99 -13.30 13.69
N GLY A 147 1.54 -14.18 14.54
CA GLY A 147 2.94 -14.58 14.47
C GLY A 147 3.29 -15.33 13.18
N ASP A 148 2.37 -16.14 12.67
CA ASP A 148 2.53 -16.88 11.41
C ASP A 148 2.52 -15.94 10.21
N PHE A 149 1.69 -14.89 10.25
CA PHE A 149 1.76 -13.80 9.27
C PHE A 149 3.11 -13.07 9.33
N VAL A 150 3.58 -12.68 10.52
CA VAL A 150 4.89 -12.01 10.67
C VAL A 150 6.02 -12.89 10.15
N ALA A 151 5.97 -14.20 10.39
CA ALA A 151 6.93 -15.14 9.83
C ALA A 151 6.88 -15.17 8.29
N SER A 152 5.69 -15.14 7.69
CA SER A 152 5.53 -15.09 6.23
C SER A 152 6.06 -13.80 5.58
N LEU A 153 6.16 -12.70 6.33
CA LEU A 153 6.84 -11.49 5.85
C LEU A 153 8.35 -11.72 5.63
N GLY A 154 8.95 -12.75 6.25
CA GLY A 154 10.33 -13.15 5.99
C GLY A 154 10.56 -13.66 4.56
N GLU A 155 9.49 -14.11 3.88
CA GLU A 155 9.53 -14.56 2.48
C GLU A 155 9.32 -13.40 1.49
N TYR A 156 9.04 -12.18 1.98
CA TYR A 156 8.87 -11.03 1.10
C TYR A 156 10.20 -10.69 0.43
N SER A 157 10.12 -10.55 -0.88
CA SER A 157 11.19 -10.07 -1.74
C SER A 157 10.62 -9.11 -2.78
N GLY A 158 11.49 -8.45 -3.52
CA GLY A 158 11.04 -7.63 -4.64
C GLY A 158 10.18 -6.44 -4.21
N GLU A 159 9.11 -6.21 -4.97
CA GLU A 159 8.12 -5.16 -4.76
C GLU A 159 7.42 -5.25 -3.39
N SER A 160 7.16 -6.47 -2.90
CA SER A 160 6.47 -6.68 -1.62
C SER A 160 7.36 -6.31 -0.45
N LEU A 161 8.66 -6.66 -0.50
CA LEU A 161 9.62 -6.25 0.53
C LEU A 161 9.77 -4.73 0.57
N ILE A 162 9.92 -4.09 -0.60
CA ILE A 162 10.07 -2.64 -0.67
C ILE A 162 8.83 -1.90 -0.19
N ARG A 163 7.62 -2.45 -0.41
CA ARG A 163 6.39 -1.90 0.19
C ARG A 163 6.42 -1.95 1.71
N MET A 164 6.88 -3.06 2.30
CA MET A 164 7.01 -3.19 3.75
C MET A 164 8.10 -2.27 4.33
N VAL A 165 9.24 -2.13 3.64
CA VAL A 165 10.30 -1.19 4.03
C VAL A 165 9.78 0.24 3.97
N ALA A 166 9.05 0.61 2.91
CA ALA A 166 8.42 1.93 2.80
C ALA A 166 7.44 2.17 3.95
N LEU A 167 6.57 1.21 4.25
CA LEU A 167 5.62 1.29 5.36
C LEU A 167 6.33 1.54 6.70
N VAL A 168 7.38 0.77 6.99
CA VAL A 168 8.15 0.91 8.23
C VAL A 168 8.90 2.25 8.29
N CYS A 169 9.62 2.61 7.24
CA CYS A 169 10.46 3.81 7.23
C CYS A 169 9.62 5.10 7.15
N VAL A 170 8.64 5.13 6.26
CA VAL A 170 7.94 6.35 5.84
C VAL A 170 6.65 6.56 6.62
N ASP A 171 5.83 5.52 6.82
CA ASP A 171 4.56 5.66 7.54
C ASP A 171 4.71 5.42 9.06
N GLY A 172 5.74 4.67 9.47
CA GLY A 172 6.07 4.40 10.86
C GLY A 172 7.15 5.33 11.42
N LEU A 173 8.41 5.05 11.11
CA LEU A 173 9.56 5.61 11.81
C LEU A 173 9.70 7.13 11.65
N ILE A 174 9.59 7.66 10.43
CA ILE A 174 9.72 9.11 10.16
C ILE A 174 8.68 9.93 10.94
N PRO A 175 7.37 9.62 10.88
CA PRO A 175 6.37 10.48 11.49
C PRO A 175 6.07 10.15 12.96
N LEU A 176 6.18 8.89 13.39
CA LEU A 176 5.80 8.47 14.74
C LEU A 176 6.99 8.30 15.69
N GLY A 177 8.22 8.30 15.15
CA GLY A 177 9.46 8.11 15.89
C GLY A 177 9.77 6.64 16.22
N PRO A 178 10.79 6.37 17.04
CA PRO A 178 11.22 5.00 17.36
C PRO A 178 10.14 4.15 18.06
N ASP A 179 9.18 4.80 18.72
CA ASP A 179 8.09 4.13 19.45
C ASP A 179 6.89 3.77 18.55
N PHE A 180 7.02 3.91 17.21
CA PHE A 180 5.91 3.72 16.28
C PHE A 180 5.25 2.34 16.40
N ILE A 181 6.02 1.29 16.69
CA ILE A 181 5.51 -0.07 16.88
C ILE A 181 4.51 -0.11 18.05
N SER A 182 4.88 0.44 19.21
CA SER A 182 4.01 0.50 20.38
C SER A 182 2.78 1.36 20.14
N LYS A 183 2.93 2.46 19.38
CA LYS A 183 1.79 3.30 18.96
C LYS A 183 0.83 2.54 18.04
N ALA A 184 1.34 1.80 17.05
CA ALA A 184 0.51 1.02 16.13
C ALA A 184 -0.25 -0.11 16.86
N ILE A 185 0.41 -0.86 17.74
CA ILE A 185 -0.23 -1.91 18.56
C ILE A 185 -1.31 -1.32 19.47
N SER A 186 -1.02 -0.18 20.11
CA SER A 186 -2.00 0.50 20.97
C SER A 186 -3.18 1.01 20.16
N GLY A 187 -2.92 1.57 18.97
CA GLY A 187 -3.94 1.99 18.02
C GLY A 187 -4.85 0.84 17.63
N LEU A 188 -4.30 -0.26 17.11
CA LEU A 188 -5.05 -1.49 16.78
C LEU A 188 -5.99 -1.95 17.90
N ASN A 189 -5.54 -1.90 19.15
CA ASN A 189 -6.32 -2.33 20.31
C ASN A 189 -7.39 -1.32 20.76
N GLN A 190 -7.27 -0.05 20.36
CA GLN A 190 -8.12 1.05 20.80
C GLN A 190 -9.04 1.58 19.69
N THR A 191 -8.75 1.29 18.42
CA THR A 191 -9.56 1.73 17.28
C THR A 191 -10.95 1.10 17.34
N ASN A 192 -11.98 1.94 17.43
CA ASN A 192 -13.38 1.59 17.30
C ASN A 192 -13.84 1.95 15.88
N PRO A 193 -14.70 1.16 15.21
CA PRO A 193 -15.28 1.50 13.90
C PRO A 193 -15.78 2.94 13.75
N GLN A 194 -16.28 3.55 14.83
CA GLN A 194 -16.75 4.95 14.87
C GLN A 194 -15.65 6.00 14.64
N GLU A 195 -14.37 5.64 14.78
CA GLU A 195 -13.25 6.54 14.50
C GLU A 195 -12.85 6.56 13.01
N LEU A 196 -13.48 5.72 12.18
CA LEU A 196 -13.27 5.62 10.74
C LEU A 196 -14.40 6.27 9.91
N GLU A 197 -15.43 6.82 10.59
CA GLU A 197 -16.54 7.58 10.01
C GLU A 197 -16.29 9.10 10.08
#